data_AF-A0A950YXH2-F1
#
_entry.id   AF-A0A950YXH2-F1
#
_cell.length_a   1.000
_cell.length_b   1.000
_cell.length_c   1.000
_cell.angle_alpha   90.00
_cell.angle_beta   90.00
_cell.angle_gamma   90.00
#
_symmetry.space_group_name_H-M   'P 1'
#
loop_
_entity.id
_entity.type
_entity.pdbx_description
1 polymer ?
#
loop_
_entity_poly.entity_id
_entity_poly.type
_entity_poly.pdbx_seq_one_letter_code
_entity_poly.pdbx_strand_id
1 'polypeptide(L)'
;MRRAATGFGIMIAVLAAYGVSLYHHSPAPANALSGRRILYYIDPMHPSYKSDKPGIAPDCGMQLQPVWENPDHQSAAKETKLPAAAV
;
A
#
# COMPACT_ATOMS: atom_id res chain seq x y z
N MET A 1 34.74 6.10 -37.31
CA MET A 1 33.45 5.41 -37.61
C MET A 1 33.02 4.42 -36.52
N ARG A 2 33.89 3.55 -35.98
CA ARG A 2 33.51 2.56 -34.94
C ARG A 2 33.17 3.12 -33.55
N ARG A 3 33.76 4.26 -33.15
CA ARG A 3 33.52 4.92 -31.83
C ARG A 3 32.16 5.64 -31.73
N ALA A 4 31.62 6.08 -32.86
CA ALA A 4 30.30 6.71 -32.92
C ALA A 4 29.17 5.67 -32.76
N ALA A 5 29.36 4.46 -33.30
CA ALA A 5 28.42 3.35 -33.15
C ALA A 5 28.35 2.82 -31.71
N THR A 6 29.48 2.79 -30.99
CA THR A 6 29.51 2.43 -29.56
C THR A 6 28.83 3.47 -28.69
N GLY A 7 29.00 4.76 -28.99
CA GLY A 7 28.32 5.85 -28.26
C GLY A 7 26.80 5.81 -28.38
N PHE A 8 26.27 5.56 -29.58
CA PHE A 8 24.83 5.43 -29.80
C PHE A 8 24.25 4.19 -29.11
N GLY A 9 24.97 3.06 -29.15
CA GLY A 9 24.55 1.84 -28.45
C GLY A 9 24.46 2.02 -26.93
N ILE A 10 25.43 2.72 -26.34
CA ILE A 10 25.43 3.01 -24.89
C ILE A 10 24.30 3.98 -24.54
N MET A 11 24.05 5.02 -25.34
CA MET A 11 22.94 5.96 -25.12
C MET A 11 21.59 5.25 -25.15
N ILE A 12 21.35 4.35 -26.11
CA ILE A 12 20.11 3.58 -26.19
C ILE A 12 19.98 2.65 -24.97
N ALA A 13 21.07 1.99 -24.55
CA ALA A 13 21.05 1.12 -23.38
C ALA A 13 20.76 1.89 -22.08
N VAL A 14 21.32 3.09 -21.90
CA VAL A 14 21.08 3.95 -20.73
C VAL A 14 19.63 4.45 -20.73
N LEU A 15 19.09 4.88 -21.88
CA LEU A 15 17.70 5.31 -21.99
C LEU A 15 16.71 4.16 -21.74
N ALA A 16 16.99 2.97 -22.26
CA ALA A 16 16.19 1.78 -22.02
C ALA A 16 16.23 1.39 -20.53
N ALA A 17 17.41 1.35 -19.92
CA ALA A 17 17.56 1.04 -18.49
C ALA A 17 16.88 2.09 -17.60
N TYR A 18 16.97 3.37 -17.95
CA TYR A 18 16.29 4.45 -17.23
C TYR A 18 14.76 4.32 -17.35
N GLY A 19 14.24 4.09 -18.55
CA GLY A 19 12.81 3.83 -18.76
C GLY A 19 12.33 2.62 -17.98
N VAL A 20 13.03 1.49 -18.09
CA VAL A 20 12.75 0.25 -17.34
C VAL A 20 12.80 0.48 -15.83
N SER A 21 13.79 1.22 -15.34
CA SER A 21 13.87 1.61 -13.93
C SER A 21 12.64 2.40 -13.50
N LEU A 22 12.20 3.41 -14.26
CA LEU A 22 10.98 4.15 -13.95
C LEU A 22 9.72 3.28 -13.99
N TYR A 23 9.64 2.29 -14.90
CA TYR A 23 8.53 1.32 -14.92
C TYR A 23 8.56 0.37 -13.71
N HIS A 24 9.74 -0.07 -13.27
CA HIS A 24 9.90 -0.94 -12.11
C HIS A 24 9.79 -0.21 -10.77
N HIS A 25 9.94 1.12 -10.72
CA HIS A 25 9.56 1.95 -9.57
C HIS A 25 8.04 2.11 -9.45
N SER A 26 7.28 1.05 -9.74
CA SER A 26 5.90 0.95 -9.31
C SER A 26 5.92 0.87 -7.78
N PRO A 27 5.35 1.85 -7.05
CA PRO A 27 5.27 1.77 -5.60
C PRO A 27 4.58 0.46 -5.25
N ALA A 28 5.23 -0.37 -4.43
CA ALA A 28 4.71 -1.69 -4.09
C ALA A 28 3.24 -1.58 -3.69
N PRO A 29 2.35 -2.46 -4.20
CA PRO A 29 0.98 -2.49 -3.73
C PRO A 29 1.04 -2.76 -2.23
N ALA A 30 0.48 -1.85 -1.42
CA ALA A 30 0.45 -1.89 0.04
C ALA A 30 -0.37 -3.07 0.62
N ASN A 31 -0.52 -4.18 -0.12
CA ASN A 31 -1.37 -5.33 0.18
C ASN A 31 -0.61 -6.65 0.35
N ALA A 32 0.72 -6.64 0.48
CA ALA A 32 1.51 -7.87 0.63
C ALA A 32 1.67 -8.36 2.10
N LEU A 33 0.78 -7.97 3.03
CA LEU A 33 0.71 -8.58 4.37
C LEU A 33 -0.45 -9.59 4.39
N SER A 34 -0.13 -10.82 3.98
CA SER A 34 -0.96 -12.01 3.80
C SER A 34 -1.80 -12.45 5.01
N GLY A 35 -2.73 -11.62 5.49
CA GLY A 35 -3.73 -12.01 6.49
C GLY A 35 -4.37 -10.90 7.32
N ARG A 36 -3.96 -9.62 7.14
CA ARG A 36 -4.58 -8.50 7.87
C ARG A 36 -5.51 -7.73 6.95
N ARG A 37 -6.78 -7.58 7.34
CA ARG A 37 -7.71 -6.71 6.59
C ARG A 37 -7.38 -5.25 6.92
N ILE A 38 -7.37 -4.41 5.90
CA ILE A 38 -7.33 -2.96 6.09
C ILE A 38 -8.72 -2.52 6.56
N LEU A 39 -8.79 -1.77 7.65
CA LEU A 39 -10.03 -1.19 8.17
C LEU A 39 -10.37 0.11 7.47
N TYR A 40 -9.39 1.02 7.37
CA TYR A 40 -9.50 2.32 6.73
C TYR A 40 -8.11 2.90 6.47
N TYR A 41 -8.04 3.96 5.70
CA TYR A 41 -6.83 4.73 5.42
C TYR A 41 -6.90 6.08 6.13
N ILE A 42 -5.79 6.58 6.64
CA ILE A 42 -5.69 7.83 7.39
C ILE A 42 -4.64 8.76 6.76
N ASP A 43 -4.88 10.07 6.80
CA ASP A 43 -3.86 11.05 6.44
C ASP A 43 -2.82 11.19 7.58
N PRO A 44 -1.52 10.96 7.33
CA PRO A 44 -0.47 11.17 8.33
C PRO A 44 -0.39 12.60 8.88
N MET A 45 -0.83 13.61 8.12
CA MET A 45 -0.82 15.02 8.55
C MET A 45 -2.12 15.41 9.28
N HIS A 46 -3.25 14.87 8.84
CA HIS A 46 -4.57 15.14 9.43
C HIS A 46 -5.24 13.84 9.88
N PRO A 47 -4.96 13.34 11.10
CA PRO A 47 -5.50 12.07 11.60
C PRO A 47 -7.03 12.04 11.75
N SER A 48 -7.70 13.19 11.58
CA SER A 48 -9.16 13.27 11.53
C SER A 48 -9.73 12.78 10.20
N TYR A 49 -8.95 12.81 9.12
CA TYR A 49 -9.38 12.36 7.79
C TYR A 49 -9.22 10.84 7.65
N LYS A 50 -10.32 10.16 7.34
CA LYS A 50 -10.38 8.71 7.11
C LYS A 50 -11.01 8.42 5.76
N SER A 51 -10.47 7.45 5.04
CA SER A 51 -10.96 7.00 3.74
C SER A 51 -11.05 5.49 3.70
N ASP A 52 -12.09 4.94 3.08
CA ASP A 52 -12.22 3.49 2.87
C ASP A 52 -11.34 2.98 1.72
N LYS A 53 -10.79 3.90 0.92
CA LYS A 53 -10.02 3.59 -0.30
C LYS A 53 -8.58 4.07 -0.19
N PRO A 54 -7.61 3.32 -0.76
CA PRO A 54 -6.26 3.81 -0.92
C PRO A 54 -6.27 5.01 -1.88
N GLY A 55 -5.40 5.99 -1.62
CA GLY A 55 -5.35 7.17 -2.46
C GLY A 55 -4.50 8.28 -1.89
N ILE A 56 -4.68 9.46 -2.48
CA ILE A 56 -4.06 10.70 -2.07
C ILE A 56 -5.10 11.52 -1.30
N ALA A 57 -4.70 12.06 -0.16
CA ALA A 57 -5.53 12.94 0.65
C ALA A 57 -5.82 14.24 -0.12
N PRO A 58 -7.09 14.65 -0.29
CA PRO A 58 -7.47 15.80 -1.11
C PRO A 58 -7.12 17.16 -0.48
N ASP A 59 -6.84 17.17 0.82
CA ASP A 59 -6.53 18.33 1.64
C ASP A 59 -5.03 18.66 1.67
N CYS A 60 -4.16 17.66 1.76
CA CYS A 60 -2.71 17.85 1.88
C CYS A 60 -1.89 17.25 0.73
N GLY A 61 -2.52 16.46 -0.15
CA GLY A 61 -1.85 15.82 -1.28
C GLY A 61 -0.92 14.65 -0.89
N MET A 62 -0.97 14.17 0.35
CA MET A 62 -0.15 13.05 0.81
C MET A 62 -0.80 11.69 0.57
N GLN A 63 0.02 10.64 0.49
CA GLN A 63 -0.48 9.27 0.36
C GLN A 63 -1.06 8.77 1.67
N LEU A 64 -2.29 8.27 1.64
CA LEU A 64 -2.97 7.79 2.83
C LEU A 64 -2.34 6.49 3.36
N GLN A 65 -2.20 6.37 4.67
CA GLN A 65 -1.64 5.19 5.32
C GLN A 65 -2.73 4.19 5.71
N PRO A 66 -2.56 2.88 5.41
CA PRO A 66 -3.53 1.86 5.80
C PRO A 66 -3.48 1.57 7.31
N VAL A 67 -4.65 1.55 7.94
CA VAL A 67 -4.86 1.07 9.31
C VAL A 67 -5.41 -0.34 9.25
N TRP A 68 -4.74 -1.25 9.94
CA TRP A 68 -5.03 -2.69 9.90
C TRP A 68 -5.93 -3.10 11.06
N GLU A 69 -6.76 -4.12 10.85
CA GLU A 69 -7.42 -4.79 11.97
C GLU A 69 -6.39 -5.62 12.75
N ASN A 70 -6.37 -5.45 14.07
CA ASN A 70 -5.66 -6.37 14.96
C ASN A 70 -6.44 -7.71 15.03
N PRO A 71 -5.79 -8.84 14.70
CA PRO A 71 -6.45 -10.16 14.67
C PRO A 71 -6.97 -10.60 16.05
N ASP A 72 -6.56 -9.94 17.11
CA ASP A 72 -6.91 -10.16 18.51
C ASP A 72 -8.36 -9.76 18.86
N HIS A 73 -9.06 -9.03 17.99
CA HIS A 73 -10.46 -8.62 18.21
C HIS A 73 -11.51 -9.63 17.73
N GLN A 74 -11.14 -10.71 17.03
CA GLN A 74 -12.09 -11.75 16.59
C GLN A 74 -12.40 -12.81 17.66
N SER A 75 -11.72 -12.78 18.81
CA SER A 75 -11.98 -13.71 19.92
C SER A 75 -12.95 -13.18 20.98
N ALA A 76 -13.26 -11.87 20.99
CA ALA A 76 -14.14 -11.28 22.01
C ALA A 76 -15.63 -11.30 21.65
N ALA A 77 -15.99 -11.47 20.38
CA ALA A 77 -17.40 -11.44 19.95
C ALA A 77 -18.06 -12.83 19.84
N LYS A 78 -17.35 -13.93 20.16
CA LYS A 78 -17.94 -15.29 20.16
C LYS A 78 -18.29 -15.81 21.56
N GLU A 79 -17.96 -15.09 22.63
CA GLU A 79 -18.30 -15.44 24.01
C GLU A 79 -19.41 -14.53 24.56
N THR A 80 -20.50 -14.36 23.83
CA THR A 80 -21.77 -13.89 24.42
C THR A 80 -22.92 -14.66 23.79
N LYS A 81 -22.86 -15.99 23.89
CA LYS A 81 -24.07 -16.79 23.99
C LYS A 81 -24.04 -17.48 25.34
N LEU A 82 -24.44 -16.71 26.35
CA LEU A 82 -24.92 -17.24 27.61
C LEU A 82 -26.24 -17.97 27.32
N PRO A 83 -26.38 -19.30 27.48
CA PRO A 83 -27.67 -19.86 27.79
C PRO A 83 -27.86 -19.67 29.29
N ALA A 84 -28.63 -18.64 29.63
CA ALA A 84 -29.44 -18.66 30.84
C ALA A 84 -30.41 -19.85 30.72
N ALA A 85 -30.06 -21.01 31.28
CA ALA A 85 -30.97 -22.09 31.70
C ALA A 85 -30.19 -23.39 32.00
N ALA A 86 -29.97 -23.68 33.28
CA ALA A 86 -30.11 -25.00 33.88
C ALA A 86 -29.92 -24.81 35.40
N VAL A 87 -31.01 -24.61 36.14
CA VAL A 87 -31.55 -25.56 37.15
C VAL A 87 -30.52 -26.11 38.13
#